data_AF-B4RHD3-F1
#
_entry.id   AF-B4RHD3-F1
#
_cell.length_a   1.000
_cell.length_b   1.000
_cell.length_c   1.000
_cell.angle_alpha   90.00
_cell.angle_beta   90.00
_cell.angle_gamma   90.00
#
_symmetry.space_group_name_H-M   'P 1'
#
loop_
_entity.id
_entity.type
_entity.pdbx_description
1 polymer ?
#
loop_
_entity_poly.entity_id
_entity_poly.type
_entity_poly.pdbx_seq_one_letter_code
_entity_poly.pdbx_strand_id
1 'polypeptide(L)'
;MAEGNVEAGATQAAFARFQRLIAAEDGGRPFTNFQEGAAAAWEGYKPRLRDHALKLLAPREWQETQIGSGTILQHVIDATEIQDSRINLTNNLVFWQNRYGHANRDHRVLLEAQTDPGLRRELERLFYDLYRGVEAEEGAVFARLSHLTGAKYPLMAYLFFLKDMDRFMPIQPTTFDRAFRELGVELVTLHNCSWDNYRRFNAALAEVRVRLAELPGLSRTRLVDAHSFLWLLMKLPEPLGDGRGRRGTTAGRIVGGRERAIIEMRLSIENTVRNSNGQLVERIVKDKQTDLTSTELDRLLEELLDVQGNRCALTGIALDFTKDGDRALYPSCDRIDSAGHYVRGNVQVVARFINFWKGPSDNEEFKRLLMLVREGNSDGSAEPVRH
;
A
#
# COMPACT_ATOMS: atom_id res chain seq x y z
N MET A 1 -25.99 26.12 -8.47
CA MET A 1 -25.58 25.96 -9.88
C MET A 1 -25.39 24.47 -10.10
N ALA A 2 -25.93 23.91 -11.19
CA ALA A 2 -26.07 22.47 -11.37
C ALA A 2 -24.70 21.78 -11.45
N GLU A 3 -24.27 21.18 -10.35
CA GLU A 3 -23.10 20.30 -10.28
C GLU A 3 -23.50 18.93 -10.85
N GLY A 4 -22.62 18.34 -11.66
CA GLY A 4 -22.89 17.15 -12.48
C GLY A 4 -23.51 16.00 -11.68
N ASN A 5 -24.80 15.80 -11.92
CA ASN A 5 -25.64 14.83 -11.24
C ASN A 5 -25.29 13.43 -11.76
N VAL A 6 -25.02 12.45 -10.89
CA VAL A 6 -24.80 11.05 -11.30
C VAL A 6 -26.00 10.56 -12.10
N GLU A 7 -25.77 10.25 -13.39
CA GLU A 7 -26.84 9.84 -14.29
C GLU A 7 -27.39 8.47 -13.87
N ALA A 8 -28.71 8.39 -13.68
CA ALA A 8 -29.39 7.16 -13.28
C ALA A 8 -29.17 6.04 -14.31
N GLY A 9 -29.27 6.36 -15.61
CA GLY A 9 -29.04 5.41 -16.70
C GLY A 9 -27.59 4.90 -16.74
N ALA A 10 -26.61 5.79 -16.57
CA ALA A 10 -25.20 5.41 -16.51
C ALA A 10 -24.92 4.49 -15.31
N THR A 11 -25.48 4.81 -14.13
CA THR A 11 -25.33 3.97 -12.93
C THR A 11 -25.93 2.58 -13.13
N GLN A 12 -27.12 2.49 -13.72
CA GLN A 12 -27.75 1.20 -14.00
C GLN A 12 -26.94 0.36 -15.00
N ALA A 13 -26.41 0.98 -16.06
CA ALA A 13 -25.56 0.31 -17.04
C ALA A 13 -24.24 -0.18 -16.40
N ALA A 14 -23.60 0.68 -15.60
CA ALA A 14 -22.38 0.36 -14.86
C ALA A 14 -22.62 -0.78 -13.85
N PHE A 15 -23.76 -0.76 -13.16
CA PHE A 15 -24.14 -1.82 -12.22
C PHE A 15 -24.40 -3.15 -12.93
N ALA A 16 -25.12 -3.14 -14.05
CA ALA A 16 -25.32 -4.34 -14.84
C ALA A 16 -24.00 -4.94 -15.36
N ARG A 17 -23.04 -4.08 -15.75
CA ARG A 17 -21.68 -4.51 -16.09
C ARG A 17 -20.99 -5.13 -14.88
N PHE A 18 -20.97 -4.45 -13.73
CA PHE A 18 -20.42 -4.98 -12.48
C PHE A 18 -20.98 -6.36 -12.13
N GLN A 19 -22.31 -6.55 -12.19
CA GLN A 19 -22.94 -7.84 -11.89
C GLN A 19 -22.43 -8.96 -12.78
N ARG A 20 -22.22 -8.71 -14.07
CA ARG A 20 -21.63 -9.70 -14.99
C ARG A 20 -20.18 -10.02 -14.62
N LEU A 21 -19.38 -8.99 -14.35
CA LEU A 21 -17.96 -9.13 -14.02
C LEU A 21 -17.75 -9.89 -12.71
N ILE A 22 -18.45 -9.49 -11.65
CA ILE A 22 -18.29 -10.12 -10.33
C ILE A 22 -18.83 -11.55 -10.32
N ALA A 23 -19.89 -11.84 -11.08
CA ALA A 23 -20.39 -13.21 -11.21
C ALA A 23 -19.39 -14.09 -11.95
N ALA A 24 -18.71 -13.58 -13.00
CA ALA A 24 -17.67 -14.33 -13.70
C ALA A 24 -16.48 -14.69 -12.78
N GLU A 25 -16.12 -13.78 -11.87
CA GLU A 25 -15.08 -14.01 -10.86
C GLU A 25 -15.55 -14.94 -9.73
N ASP A 26 -16.84 -14.91 -9.36
CA ASP A 26 -17.41 -15.72 -8.28
C ASP A 26 -18.02 -17.06 -8.75
N GLY A 27 -17.43 -17.65 -9.80
CA GLY A 27 -17.82 -18.98 -10.30
C GLY A 27 -19.23 -19.05 -10.89
N GLY A 28 -19.72 -17.94 -11.44
CA GLY A 28 -21.06 -17.78 -12.01
C GLY A 28 -22.14 -17.43 -10.98
N ARG A 29 -21.80 -17.25 -9.70
CA ARG A 29 -22.79 -16.88 -8.67
C ARG A 29 -23.28 -15.45 -8.88
N PRO A 30 -24.60 -15.20 -8.89
CA PRO A 30 -25.12 -13.86 -9.05
C PRO A 30 -24.79 -13.00 -7.82
N PHE A 31 -24.45 -11.73 -8.08
CA PHE A 31 -24.29 -10.75 -7.02
C PHE A 31 -25.62 -10.44 -6.34
N THR A 32 -25.65 -10.53 -5.01
CA THR A 32 -26.83 -10.24 -4.19
C THR A 32 -26.65 -8.98 -3.35
N ASN A 33 -25.50 -8.85 -2.67
CA ASN A 33 -25.18 -7.74 -1.79
C ASN A 33 -23.65 -7.62 -1.58
N PHE A 34 -23.21 -6.58 -0.87
CA PHE A 34 -21.79 -6.31 -0.59
C PHE A 34 -21.26 -7.01 0.68
N GLN A 35 -22.11 -7.73 1.40
CA GLN A 35 -21.79 -8.40 2.67
C GLN A 35 -21.44 -9.88 2.49
N GLU A 36 -21.69 -10.45 1.31
CA GLU A 36 -21.39 -11.84 0.97
C GLU A 36 -20.63 -11.96 -0.37
N GLY A 37 -20.19 -13.18 -0.69
CA GLY A 37 -19.55 -13.51 -1.97
C GLY A 37 -18.19 -12.83 -2.21
N ALA A 38 -17.78 -12.77 -3.48
CA ALA A 38 -16.50 -12.19 -3.88
C ALA A 38 -16.36 -10.71 -3.47
N ALA A 39 -17.44 -9.92 -3.55
CA ALA A 39 -17.41 -8.50 -3.16
C ALA A 39 -17.03 -8.31 -1.69
N ALA A 40 -17.64 -9.08 -0.78
CA ALA A 40 -17.31 -9.02 0.64
C ALA A 40 -15.91 -9.57 0.94
N ALA A 41 -15.50 -10.64 0.26
CA ALA A 41 -14.17 -11.22 0.43
C ALA A 41 -13.06 -10.21 0.08
N TRP A 42 -13.27 -9.41 -0.97
CA TRP A 42 -12.25 -8.48 -1.46
C TRP A 42 -12.33 -7.10 -0.80
N GLU A 43 -13.52 -6.61 -0.48
CA GLU A 43 -13.72 -5.23 -0.05
C GLU A 43 -14.29 -5.07 1.37
N GLY A 44 -14.73 -6.16 1.99
CA GLY A 44 -15.16 -6.19 3.38
C GLY A 44 -14.04 -5.98 4.40
N TYR A 45 -12.78 -5.80 3.97
CA TYR A 45 -11.69 -5.46 4.87
C TYR A 45 -11.72 -3.99 5.31
N LYS A 46 -12.27 -3.04 4.53
CA LYS A 46 -12.17 -1.60 4.87
C LYS A 46 -12.81 -1.25 6.22
N PRO A 47 -14.03 -1.70 6.56
CA PRO A 47 -14.60 -1.44 7.89
C PRO A 47 -13.78 -2.09 9.00
N ARG A 48 -13.32 -3.34 8.81
CA ARG A 48 -12.48 -4.04 9.78
C ARG A 48 -11.12 -3.35 10.00
N LEU A 49 -10.54 -2.83 8.92
CA LEU A 49 -9.32 -2.03 8.93
C LEU A 49 -9.54 -0.74 9.72
N ARG A 50 -10.65 -0.04 9.49
CA ARG A 50 -11.01 1.16 10.25
C ARG A 50 -11.19 0.86 11.73
N ASP A 51 -11.91 -0.20 12.08
CA ASP A 51 -12.15 -0.57 13.47
C ASP A 51 -10.83 -0.91 14.20
N HIS A 52 -9.91 -1.58 13.51
CA HIS A 52 -8.57 -1.85 14.03
C HIS A 52 -7.74 -0.56 14.15
N ALA A 53 -7.72 0.27 13.12
CA ALA A 53 -7.01 1.55 13.11
C ALA A 53 -7.49 2.49 14.21
N LEU A 54 -8.80 2.55 14.50
CA LEU A 54 -9.36 3.37 15.57
C LEU A 54 -8.95 2.89 16.97
N LYS A 55 -8.69 1.59 17.15
CA LYS A 55 -8.14 1.07 18.42
C LYS A 55 -6.70 1.50 18.62
N LEU A 56 -5.90 1.54 17.55
CA LEU A 56 -4.52 2.04 17.58
C LEU A 56 -4.47 3.55 17.74
N LEU A 57 -5.35 4.26 17.03
CA LEU A 57 -5.42 5.72 17.04
C LEU A 57 -5.90 6.26 18.39
N ALA A 58 -6.88 5.59 19.01
CA ALA A 58 -7.46 5.92 20.31
C ALA A 58 -7.76 7.42 20.54
N PRO A 59 -8.36 8.15 19.58
CA PRO A 59 -8.41 9.62 19.64
C PRO A 59 -9.20 10.14 20.84
N ARG A 60 -10.14 9.35 21.38
CA ARG A 60 -10.96 9.72 22.53
C ARG A 60 -10.16 9.86 23.83
N GLU A 61 -8.97 9.26 23.88
CA GLU A 61 -8.08 9.26 25.05
C GLU A 61 -7.09 10.45 25.01
N TRP A 62 -7.02 11.16 23.89
CA TRP A 62 -6.08 12.26 23.73
C TRP A 62 -6.45 13.47 24.57
N GLN A 63 -5.42 14.10 25.12
CA GLN A 63 -5.48 15.34 25.88
C GLN A 63 -4.70 16.42 25.14
N GLU A 64 -5.19 17.66 25.21
CA GLU A 64 -4.54 18.79 24.57
C GLU A 64 -3.10 19.02 25.08
N THR A 65 -2.81 18.64 26.33
CA THR A 65 -1.47 18.70 26.93
C THR A 65 -0.45 17.76 26.26
N GLN A 66 -0.91 16.75 25.51
CA GLN A 66 -0.05 15.82 24.78
C GLN A 66 0.46 16.39 23.45
N ILE A 67 -0.05 17.55 23.02
CA ILE A 67 0.38 18.17 21.76
C ILE A 67 1.82 18.68 21.87
N GLY A 68 2.67 18.19 20.98
CA GLY A 68 4.12 18.38 20.96
C GLY A 68 4.91 17.23 21.60
N SER A 69 4.25 16.29 22.31
CA SER A 69 4.91 15.17 22.98
C SER A 69 5.37 14.07 22.04
N GLY A 70 4.74 13.94 20.87
CA GLY A 70 4.93 12.81 19.94
C GLY A 70 3.98 11.63 20.18
N THR A 71 3.19 11.65 21.26
CA THR A 71 2.22 10.58 21.56
C THR A 71 1.16 10.49 20.46
N ILE A 72 0.50 11.60 20.14
CA ILE A 72 -0.57 11.65 19.12
C ILE A 72 0.00 11.28 17.76
N LEU A 73 1.19 11.78 17.43
CA LEU A 73 1.88 11.45 16.19
C LEU A 73 2.12 9.94 16.08
N GLN A 74 2.60 9.30 17.15
CA GLN A 74 2.85 7.86 17.16
C GLN A 74 1.56 7.06 16.94
N HIS A 75 0.46 7.41 17.62
CA HIS A 75 -0.84 6.77 17.42
C HIS A 75 -1.32 6.88 15.96
N VAL A 76 -1.09 8.00 15.29
CA VAL A 76 -1.45 8.20 13.88
C VAL A 76 -0.57 7.35 12.95
N ILE A 77 0.74 7.24 13.25
CA ILE A 77 1.65 6.38 12.50
C ILE A 77 1.25 4.92 12.67
N ASP A 78 0.99 4.46 13.89
CA ASP A 78 0.58 3.09 14.19
C ASP A 78 -0.74 2.73 13.49
N ALA A 79 -1.72 3.66 13.51
CA ALA A 79 -2.96 3.49 12.76
C ALA A 79 -2.74 3.47 11.24
N THR A 80 -1.67 4.07 10.73
CA THR A 80 -1.36 4.07 9.29
C THR A 80 -0.60 2.80 8.89
N GLU A 81 0.41 2.39 9.65
CA GLU A 81 1.31 1.26 9.36
C GLU A 81 0.75 -0.08 9.86
N ILE A 82 -0.48 -0.43 9.45
CA ILE A 82 -1.12 -1.68 9.87
C ILE A 82 -0.66 -2.83 8.97
N GLN A 83 0.01 -3.80 9.57
CA GLN A 83 0.28 -5.13 9.00
C GLN A 83 0.14 -6.21 10.08
N ASP A 84 -1.03 -6.86 10.14
CA ASP A 84 -1.32 -7.95 11.07
C ASP A 84 -1.61 -9.24 10.31
N SER A 85 -0.63 -10.15 10.30
CA SER A 85 -0.73 -11.47 9.66
C SER A 85 -1.68 -12.43 10.37
N ARG A 86 -1.96 -12.23 11.67
CA ARG A 86 -2.80 -13.13 12.48
C ARG A 86 -4.26 -13.03 12.08
N ILE A 87 -4.70 -11.82 11.75
CA ILE A 87 -6.06 -11.53 11.26
C ILE A 87 -6.10 -11.23 9.76
N ASN A 88 -4.96 -11.38 9.08
CA ASN A 88 -4.79 -11.14 7.65
C ASN A 88 -5.32 -9.77 7.20
N LEU A 89 -4.85 -8.74 7.90
CA LEU A 89 -5.27 -7.35 7.77
C LEU A 89 -4.05 -6.47 7.51
N THR A 90 -4.06 -5.77 6.37
CA THR A 90 -3.03 -4.80 5.99
C THR A 90 -3.72 -3.51 5.57
N ASN A 91 -3.18 -2.35 5.95
CA ASN A 91 -3.64 -1.08 5.40
C ASN A 91 -3.18 -0.95 3.95
N ASN A 92 -4.09 -1.21 3.01
CA ASN A 92 -3.88 -1.04 1.57
C ASN A 92 -4.50 0.27 1.03
N LEU A 93 -5.04 1.12 1.91
CA LEU A 93 -5.68 2.38 1.53
C LEU A 93 -4.64 3.52 1.40
N VAL A 94 -3.47 3.36 1.99
CA VAL A 94 -2.36 4.32 2.00
C VAL A 94 -1.08 3.59 1.63
N PHE A 95 -0.22 4.20 0.81
CA PHE A 95 1.07 3.61 0.46
C PHE A 95 2.12 3.94 1.53
N TRP A 96 2.18 3.15 2.59
CA TRP A 96 3.06 3.38 3.76
C TRP A 96 4.35 2.53 3.75
N GLN A 97 4.34 1.40 3.05
CA GLN A 97 5.47 0.47 3.05
C GLN A 97 6.71 1.06 2.37
N ASN A 98 7.91 0.68 2.84
CA ASN A 98 9.18 1.16 2.28
C ASN A 98 9.58 0.54 0.93
N ARG A 99 8.63 0.05 0.12
CA ARG A 99 8.93 -0.74 -1.08
C ARG A 99 9.69 0.04 -2.16
N TYR A 100 9.45 1.35 -2.24
CA TYR A 100 10.08 2.24 -3.22
C TYR A 100 10.99 3.31 -2.57
N GLY A 101 11.36 3.12 -1.30
CA GLY A 101 12.15 4.04 -0.51
C GLY A 101 11.33 5.12 0.22
N HIS A 102 11.97 5.74 1.22
CA HIS A 102 11.33 6.63 2.19
C HIS A 102 10.56 7.80 1.53
N ALA A 103 11.13 8.40 0.48
CA ALA A 103 10.54 9.52 -0.27
C ALA A 103 9.16 9.21 -0.87
N ASN A 104 8.86 7.93 -1.14
CA ASN A 104 7.65 7.51 -1.83
C ASN A 104 6.51 7.13 -0.87
N ARG A 105 6.75 7.09 0.44
CA ARG A 105 5.69 6.80 1.41
C ARG A 105 4.72 7.97 1.49
N ASP A 106 3.43 7.69 1.47
CA ASP A 106 2.39 8.71 1.56
C ASP A 106 2.44 9.47 2.90
N HIS A 107 2.86 8.79 3.97
CA HIS A 107 2.98 9.35 5.32
C HIS A 107 4.41 9.75 5.72
N ARG A 108 5.32 9.93 4.75
CA ARG A 108 6.71 10.33 5.00
C ARG A 108 6.84 11.49 5.99
N VAL A 109 6.00 12.51 5.83
CA VAL A 109 6.02 13.72 6.69
C VAL A 109 5.73 13.41 8.15
N LEU A 110 4.96 12.34 8.44
CA LEU A 110 4.72 11.89 9.81
C LEU A 110 5.99 11.30 10.43
N LEU A 111 6.78 10.59 9.63
CA LEU A 111 8.05 10.01 10.07
C LEU A 111 9.09 11.11 10.32
N GLU A 112 9.17 12.11 9.45
CA GLU A 112 10.06 13.28 9.60
C GLU A 112 9.74 14.07 10.88
N ALA A 113 8.47 14.17 11.22
CA ALA A 113 7.99 14.83 12.43
C ALA A 113 8.42 14.11 13.72
N GLN A 114 8.90 12.86 13.68
CA GLN A 114 9.46 12.22 14.89
C GLN A 114 10.71 12.97 15.37
N THR A 115 11.50 13.51 14.44
CA THR A 115 12.77 14.21 14.69
C THR A 115 12.67 15.74 14.60
N ASP A 116 11.56 16.29 14.11
CA ASP A 116 11.32 17.73 14.03
C ASP A 116 10.25 18.17 15.04
N PRO A 117 10.63 18.80 16.18
CA PRO A 117 9.68 19.21 17.22
C PRO A 117 8.64 20.24 16.77
N GLY A 118 8.99 21.11 15.82
CA GLY A 118 8.09 22.14 15.31
C GLY A 118 7.00 21.52 14.45
N LEU A 119 7.41 20.71 13.48
CA LEU A 119 6.50 19.95 12.63
C LEU A 119 5.65 18.96 13.43
N ARG A 120 6.24 18.29 14.43
CA ARG A 120 5.52 17.39 15.35
C ARG A 120 4.37 18.10 16.04
N ARG A 121 4.66 19.22 16.69
CA ARG A 121 3.65 19.98 17.44
C ARG A 121 2.52 20.43 16.53
N GLU A 122 2.86 20.88 15.33
CA GLU A 122 1.88 21.33 14.35
C GLU A 122 0.98 20.18 13.85
N LEU A 123 1.57 19.04 13.48
CA LEU A 123 0.79 17.87 13.06
C LEU A 123 -0.08 17.32 14.18
N GLU A 124 0.45 17.20 15.40
CA GLU A 124 -0.34 16.74 16.55
C GLU A 124 -1.51 17.67 16.87
N ARG A 125 -1.34 18.99 16.71
CA ARG A 125 -2.45 19.95 16.80
C ARG A 125 -3.51 19.66 15.75
N LEU A 126 -3.12 19.52 14.49
CA LEU A 126 -4.06 19.24 13.39
C LEU A 126 -4.80 17.90 13.57
N PHE A 127 -4.12 16.86 14.05
CA PHE A 127 -4.76 15.58 14.35
C PHE A 127 -5.72 15.69 15.54
N TYR A 128 -5.31 16.38 16.60
CA TYR A 128 -6.19 16.64 17.72
C TYR A 128 -7.45 17.38 17.25
N ASP A 129 -7.30 18.45 16.48
CA ASP A 129 -8.43 19.23 15.97
C ASP A 129 -9.30 18.39 15.00
N LEU A 130 -8.70 17.52 14.18
CA LEU A 130 -9.45 16.62 13.30
C LEU A 130 -10.36 15.66 14.08
N TYR A 131 -9.87 15.04 15.14
CA TYR A 131 -10.59 13.97 15.85
C TYR A 131 -11.31 14.41 17.13
N ARG A 132 -10.92 15.54 17.72
CA ARG A 132 -11.45 16.11 18.97
C ARG A 132 -12.05 17.51 18.79
N GLY A 133 -11.74 18.19 17.70
CA GLY A 133 -12.30 19.51 17.38
C GLY A 133 -13.69 19.44 16.76
N VAL A 134 -14.19 20.61 16.35
CA VAL A 134 -15.53 20.78 15.81
C VAL A 134 -15.55 20.58 14.29
N GLU A 135 -16.67 20.07 13.76
CA GLU A 135 -16.80 19.75 12.33
C GLU A 135 -16.60 20.96 11.40
N ALA A 136 -16.91 22.17 11.86
CA ALA A 136 -16.76 23.40 11.07
C ALA A 136 -15.31 23.69 10.64
N GLU A 137 -14.32 23.11 11.33
CA GLU A 137 -12.90 23.34 11.07
C GLU A 137 -12.27 22.30 10.14
N GLU A 138 -13.01 21.25 9.76
CA GLU A 138 -12.52 20.14 8.93
C GLU A 138 -11.83 20.61 7.64
N GLY A 139 -12.38 21.63 6.98
CA GLY A 139 -11.81 22.18 5.75
C GLY A 139 -10.49 22.92 5.97
N ALA A 140 -10.36 23.65 7.08
CA ALA A 140 -9.12 24.33 7.44
C ALA A 140 -8.03 23.32 7.83
N VAL A 141 -8.40 22.30 8.61
CA VAL A 141 -7.51 21.20 8.98
C VAL A 141 -7.05 20.44 7.74
N PHE A 142 -7.96 20.11 6.82
CA PHE A 142 -7.62 19.45 5.55
C PHE A 142 -6.64 20.29 4.74
N ALA A 143 -6.92 21.59 4.56
CA ALA A 143 -6.06 22.48 3.79
C ALA A 143 -4.64 22.55 4.38
N ARG A 144 -4.52 22.64 5.71
CA ARG A 144 -3.21 22.68 6.36
C ARG A 144 -2.47 21.34 6.28
N LEU A 145 -3.15 20.22 6.50
CA LEU A 145 -2.57 18.89 6.32
C LEU A 145 -2.12 18.65 4.87
N SER A 146 -2.89 19.11 3.88
CA SER A 146 -2.53 19.01 2.46
C SER A 146 -1.22 19.75 2.18
N HIS A 147 -1.08 20.96 2.71
CA HIS A 147 0.17 21.72 2.58
C HIS A 147 1.37 21.00 3.21
N LEU A 148 1.23 20.53 4.46
CA LEU A 148 2.34 19.88 5.18
C LEU A 148 2.73 18.54 4.55
N THR A 149 1.77 17.75 4.09
CA THR A 149 2.04 16.42 3.53
C THR A 149 2.54 16.45 2.09
N GLY A 150 2.52 17.60 1.41
CA GLY A 150 2.81 17.69 -0.02
C GLY A 150 1.67 17.12 -0.87
N ALA A 151 0.43 17.43 -0.50
CA ALA A 151 -0.80 17.04 -1.21
C ALA A 151 -0.97 15.51 -1.36
N LYS A 152 -0.61 14.74 -0.33
CA LYS A 152 -0.78 13.28 -0.31
C LYS A 152 -2.23 12.89 -0.08
N TYR A 153 -3.00 12.94 -1.17
CA TYR A 153 -4.45 12.76 -1.16
C TYR A 153 -4.92 11.44 -0.51
N PRO A 154 -4.33 10.27 -0.81
CA PRO A 154 -4.74 9.02 -0.18
C PRO A 154 -4.59 9.03 1.35
N LEU A 155 -3.52 9.64 1.88
CA LEU A 155 -3.32 9.79 3.32
C LEU A 155 -4.42 10.64 3.95
N MET A 156 -4.70 11.81 3.38
CA MET A 156 -5.74 12.70 3.93
C MET A 156 -7.12 12.04 3.89
N ALA A 157 -7.49 11.43 2.75
CA ALA A 157 -8.76 10.74 2.63
C ALA A 157 -8.88 9.57 3.61
N TYR A 158 -7.78 8.86 3.88
CA TYR A 158 -7.73 7.82 4.89
C TYR A 158 -7.96 8.35 6.30
N LEU A 159 -7.30 9.44 6.70
CA LEU A 159 -7.50 10.05 8.03
C LEU A 159 -8.96 10.50 8.23
N PHE A 160 -9.58 11.08 7.21
CA PHE A 160 -11.00 11.47 7.27
C PHE A 160 -11.94 10.27 7.28
N PHE A 161 -11.62 9.20 6.54
CA PHE A 161 -12.33 7.93 6.60
C PHE A 161 -12.29 7.31 8.01
N LEU A 162 -11.15 7.43 8.72
CA LEU A 162 -11.08 7.02 10.13
C LEU A 162 -12.02 7.87 11.01
N LYS A 163 -12.07 9.19 10.80
CA LYS A 163 -12.96 10.09 11.53
C LYS A 163 -14.42 9.67 11.39
N ASP A 164 -14.92 9.57 10.16
CA ASP A 164 -16.31 9.19 9.89
C ASP A 164 -16.47 8.49 8.54
N MET A 165 -16.70 7.17 8.60
CA MET A 165 -16.89 6.33 7.41
C MET A 165 -18.24 6.53 6.72
N ASP A 166 -19.21 7.18 7.36
CA ASP A 166 -20.50 7.47 6.73
C ASP A 166 -20.48 8.81 5.98
N ARG A 167 -19.43 9.63 6.17
CA ARG A 167 -19.22 10.92 5.51
C ARG A 167 -18.03 10.93 4.55
N PHE A 168 -16.96 10.20 4.86
CA PHE A 168 -15.67 10.31 4.19
C PHE A 168 -15.15 8.96 3.72
N MET A 169 -14.76 8.89 2.46
CA MET A 169 -14.23 7.67 1.85
C MET A 169 -12.75 7.81 1.47
N PRO A 170 -11.98 6.70 1.48
CA PRO A 170 -10.63 6.67 0.93
C PRO A 170 -10.65 7.01 -0.57
N ILE A 171 -9.50 7.41 -1.11
CA ILE A 171 -9.39 7.73 -2.54
C ILE A 171 -8.12 7.16 -3.17
N GLN A 172 -8.28 6.59 -4.35
CA GLN A 172 -7.19 6.35 -5.31
C GLN A 172 -7.48 7.16 -6.58
N PRO A 173 -6.83 8.32 -6.77
CA PRO A 173 -7.28 9.30 -7.75
C PRO A 173 -7.50 8.77 -9.17
N THR A 174 -6.51 8.08 -9.74
CA THR A 174 -6.60 7.52 -11.11
C THR A 174 -7.76 6.54 -11.30
N THR A 175 -8.06 5.73 -10.28
CA THR A 175 -9.13 4.73 -10.35
C THR A 175 -10.50 5.39 -10.28
N PHE A 176 -10.69 6.32 -9.35
CA PHE A 176 -11.98 6.98 -9.16
C PHE A 176 -12.29 7.99 -10.26
N ASP A 177 -11.30 8.72 -10.79
CA ASP A 177 -11.50 9.61 -11.94
C ASP A 177 -12.02 8.84 -13.15
N ARG A 178 -11.54 7.60 -13.36
CA ARG A 178 -12.05 6.72 -14.42
C ARG A 178 -13.46 6.22 -14.13
N ALA A 179 -13.74 5.79 -12.91
CA ALA A 179 -15.07 5.33 -12.52
C ALA A 179 -16.13 6.43 -12.66
N PHE A 180 -15.82 7.65 -12.22
CA PHE A 180 -16.71 8.80 -12.34
C PHE A 180 -16.93 9.21 -13.79
N ARG A 181 -15.90 9.14 -14.64
CA ARG A 181 -16.06 9.37 -16.08
C ARG A 181 -17.02 8.37 -16.73
N GLU A 182 -16.99 7.08 -16.33
CA GLU A 182 -17.98 6.09 -16.81
C GLU A 182 -19.42 6.41 -16.37
N LEU A 183 -19.58 7.18 -15.28
CA LEU A 183 -20.88 7.62 -14.75
C LEU A 183 -21.30 9.01 -15.21
N GLY A 184 -20.53 9.65 -16.11
CA GLY A 184 -20.80 11.02 -16.58
C GLY A 184 -20.50 12.11 -15.55
N VAL A 185 -19.79 11.79 -14.46
CA VAL A 185 -19.41 12.76 -13.44
C VAL A 185 -18.10 13.44 -13.82
N GLU A 186 -18.16 14.76 -14.03
CA GLU A 186 -16.99 15.60 -14.30
C GLU A 186 -16.26 15.96 -12.99
N LEU A 187 -15.46 15.01 -12.51
CA LEU A 187 -14.60 15.18 -11.34
C LEU A 187 -13.19 14.64 -11.66
N VAL A 188 -12.17 15.44 -11.38
CA VAL A 188 -10.76 15.05 -11.50
C VAL A 188 -10.09 15.23 -10.16
N THR A 189 -9.64 14.12 -9.58
CA THR A 189 -8.99 14.07 -8.27
C THR A 189 -7.47 13.91 -8.39
N LEU A 190 -6.99 13.41 -9.52
CA LEU A 190 -5.56 13.34 -9.81
C LEU A 190 -4.96 14.76 -9.83
N HIS A 191 -3.88 14.96 -9.06
CA HIS A 191 -3.20 16.24 -8.87
C HIS A 191 -4.06 17.40 -8.34
N ASN A 192 -5.30 17.13 -7.90
CA ASN A 192 -6.26 18.15 -7.44
C ASN A 192 -6.64 17.91 -5.97
N CYS A 193 -5.65 17.88 -5.08
CA CYS A 193 -5.88 17.61 -3.67
C CYS A 193 -6.31 18.87 -2.90
N SER A 194 -7.61 19.04 -2.70
CA SER A 194 -8.20 20.15 -1.94
C SER A 194 -9.44 19.69 -1.18
N TRP A 195 -9.82 20.46 -0.15
CA TRP A 195 -11.03 20.19 0.62
C TRP A 195 -12.30 20.22 -0.25
N ASP A 196 -12.41 21.21 -1.14
CA ASP A 196 -13.54 21.33 -2.06
C ASP A 196 -13.65 20.10 -2.97
N ASN A 197 -12.52 19.68 -3.55
CA ASN A 197 -12.50 18.52 -4.43
C ASN A 197 -12.82 17.23 -3.67
N TYR A 198 -12.37 17.11 -2.41
CA TYR A 198 -12.67 15.94 -1.59
C TYR A 198 -14.13 15.89 -1.16
N ARG A 199 -14.75 17.04 -0.87
CA ARG A 199 -16.18 17.12 -0.65
C ARG A 199 -16.98 16.71 -1.87
N ARG A 200 -16.60 17.19 -3.07
CA ARG A 200 -17.24 16.82 -4.33
C ARG A 200 -17.11 15.32 -4.62
N PHE A 201 -15.95 14.73 -4.33
CA PHE A 201 -15.73 13.28 -4.38
C PHE A 201 -16.71 12.50 -3.48
N ASN A 202 -16.83 12.88 -2.20
CA ASN A 202 -17.73 12.21 -1.27
C ASN A 202 -19.21 12.45 -1.63
N ALA A 203 -19.56 13.62 -2.14
CA ALA A 203 -20.91 13.92 -2.63
C ALA A 203 -21.28 13.03 -3.83
N ALA A 204 -20.38 12.90 -4.82
CA ALA A 204 -20.60 12.00 -5.95
C ALA A 204 -20.75 10.54 -5.52
N LEU A 205 -19.96 10.07 -4.54
CA LEU A 205 -20.16 8.73 -3.94
C LEU A 205 -21.51 8.59 -3.22
N ALA A 206 -21.96 9.63 -2.53
CA ALA A 206 -23.24 9.63 -1.85
C ALA A 206 -24.41 9.56 -2.86
N GLU A 207 -24.29 10.21 -4.01
CA GLU A 207 -25.24 10.09 -5.11
C GLU A 207 -25.26 8.67 -5.69
N VAL A 208 -24.09 8.08 -5.97
CA VAL A 208 -23.99 6.67 -6.40
C VAL A 208 -24.66 5.74 -5.38
N ARG A 209 -24.44 5.95 -4.08
CA ARG A 209 -25.11 5.19 -3.02
C ARG A 209 -26.62 5.28 -3.10
N VAL A 210 -27.18 6.48 -3.32
CA VAL A 210 -28.63 6.67 -3.47
C VAL A 210 -29.15 5.89 -4.68
N ARG A 211 -28.48 5.99 -5.83
CA ARG A 211 -28.85 5.27 -7.05
C ARG A 211 -28.78 3.75 -6.89
N LEU A 212 -27.74 3.25 -6.24
CA LEU A 212 -27.63 1.81 -5.94
C LEU A 212 -28.75 1.35 -5.00
N ALA A 213 -29.17 2.18 -4.04
CA ALA A 213 -30.24 1.84 -3.11
C ALA A 213 -31.63 1.76 -3.78
N GLU A 214 -31.81 2.36 -4.95
CA GLU A 214 -33.02 2.23 -5.78
C GLU A 214 -33.10 0.87 -6.48
N LEU A 215 -31.99 0.12 -6.57
CA LEU A 215 -31.95 -1.16 -7.25
C LEU A 215 -32.50 -2.30 -6.37
N PRO A 216 -33.18 -3.30 -6.97
CA PRO A 216 -33.73 -4.43 -6.22
C PRO A 216 -32.67 -5.16 -5.37
N GLY A 217 -32.96 -5.35 -4.08
CA GLY A 217 -32.08 -6.04 -3.14
C GLY A 217 -30.99 -5.17 -2.50
N LEU A 218 -30.86 -3.90 -2.88
CA LEU A 218 -29.77 -3.01 -2.45
C LEU A 218 -30.21 -1.81 -1.60
N SER A 219 -31.43 -1.80 -1.08
CA SER A 219 -31.98 -0.70 -0.27
C SER A 219 -31.16 -0.31 0.97
N ARG A 220 -30.27 -1.20 1.45
CA ARG A 220 -29.37 -0.97 2.59
C ARG A 220 -27.93 -0.62 2.19
N THR A 221 -27.71 -0.09 0.98
CA THR A 221 -26.38 0.29 0.49
C THR A 221 -25.76 1.39 1.35
N ARG A 222 -24.58 1.11 1.92
CA ARG A 222 -23.78 2.07 2.70
C ARG A 222 -22.84 2.86 1.78
N LEU A 223 -22.25 3.94 2.29
CA LEU A 223 -21.28 4.73 1.50
C LEU A 223 -20.05 3.89 1.09
N VAL A 224 -19.56 3.04 2.01
CA VAL A 224 -18.46 2.11 1.74
C VAL A 224 -18.81 1.06 0.66
N ASP A 225 -20.08 0.72 0.52
CA ASP A 225 -20.56 -0.21 -0.50
C ASP A 225 -20.54 0.46 -1.89
N ALA A 226 -20.97 1.72 -1.99
CA ALA A 226 -20.86 2.52 -3.21
C ALA A 226 -19.40 2.74 -3.64
N HIS A 227 -18.52 3.05 -2.69
CA HIS A 227 -17.07 3.11 -2.96
C HIS A 227 -16.54 1.76 -3.48
N SER A 228 -16.92 0.66 -2.83
CA SER A 228 -16.45 -0.69 -3.21
C SER A 228 -16.99 -1.14 -4.57
N PHE A 229 -18.23 -0.76 -4.91
CA PHE A 229 -18.79 -0.93 -6.26
C PHE A 229 -17.91 -0.29 -7.33
N LEU A 230 -17.61 1.01 -7.21
CA LEU A 230 -16.79 1.72 -8.20
C LEU A 230 -15.37 1.16 -8.26
N TRP A 231 -14.78 0.83 -7.10
CA TRP A 231 -13.48 0.20 -7.06
C TRP A 231 -13.46 -1.13 -7.81
N LEU A 232 -14.39 -2.03 -7.49
CA LEU A 232 -14.48 -3.35 -8.11
C LEU A 232 -14.78 -3.25 -9.60
N LEU A 233 -15.70 -2.38 -10.02
CA LEU A 233 -16.01 -2.13 -11.43
C LEU A 233 -14.75 -1.78 -12.25
N MET A 234 -13.79 -1.09 -11.63
CA MET A 234 -12.53 -0.68 -12.26
C MET A 234 -11.40 -1.71 -12.18
N LYS A 235 -11.49 -2.69 -11.27
CA LYS A 235 -10.43 -3.68 -11.02
C LYS A 235 -10.77 -5.07 -11.54
N LEU A 236 -12.06 -5.40 -11.65
CA LEU A 236 -12.53 -6.65 -12.22
C LEU A 236 -12.11 -6.74 -13.70
N PRO A 237 -11.53 -7.88 -14.12
CA PRO A 237 -11.18 -8.08 -15.52
C PRO A 237 -12.43 -8.27 -16.36
N GLU A 238 -12.42 -7.75 -17.59
CA GLU A 238 -13.40 -8.16 -18.59
C GLU A 238 -13.19 -9.64 -18.91
N PRO A 239 -14.26 -10.47 -18.96
CA PRO A 239 -14.14 -11.84 -19.40
C PRO A 239 -13.57 -11.83 -20.82
N LEU A 240 -12.42 -12.49 -21.00
CA LEU A 240 -11.87 -12.77 -22.32
C LEU A 240 -12.96 -13.48 -23.12
N GLY A 241 -13.28 -12.93 -24.29
CA GLY A 241 -14.28 -13.49 -25.19
C GLY A 241 -13.78 -14.77 -25.82
N ASP A 242 -13.73 -15.86 -25.07
CA ASP A 242 -13.62 -17.21 -25.60
C ASP A 242 -14.38 -18.22 -24.74
N GLY A 243 -15.43 -18.80 -25.34
CA GLY A 243 -16.34 -19.74 -24.70
C GLY A 243 -15.69 -21.07 -24.33
N ARG A 244 -14.99 -21.12 -23.20
CA ARG A 244 -14.74 -22.37 -22.47
C ARG A 244 -15.20 -22.22 -21.04
N GLY A 245 -16.42 -22.67 -20.79
CA GLY A 245 -17.05 -22.69 -19.48
C GLY A 245 -16.13 -23.25 -18.41
N ARG A 246 -15.85 -22.44 -17.40
CA ARG A 246 -15.24 -22.91 -16.15
C ARG A 246 -16.23 -23.87 -15.48
N ARG A 247 -15.91 -25.16 -15.53
CA ARG A 247 -16.60 -26.21 -14.80
C ARG A 247 -16.63 -25.85 -13.31
N GLY A 248 -17.83 -25.71 -12.78
CA GLY A 248 -18.05 -25.52 -11.35
C GLY A 248 -17.60 -26.73 -10.55
N THR A 249 -17.09 -26.48 -9.34
CA THR A 249 -17.16 -27.45 -8.25
C THR A 249 -17.22 -26.75 -6.89
N THR A 250 -18.26 -27.14 -6.14
CA THR A 250 -18.40 -27.23 -4.68
C THR A 250 -18.60 -25.97 -3.84
N ALA A 251 -19.88 -25.82 -3.45
CA ALA A 251 -20.43 -25.29 -2.21
C ALA A 251 -19.46 -24.90 -1.08
N GLY A 252 -19.68 -23.68 -0.59
CA GLY A 252 -19.53 -23.28 0.81
C GLY A 252 -18.29 -23.81 1.54
N ARG A 253 -17.12 -23.26 1.24
CA ARG A 253 -15.93 -23.49 2.06
C ARG A 253 -15.30 -22.16 2.42
N ILE A 254 -15.04 -21.97 3.71
CA ILE A 254 -14.22 -20.89 4.25
C ILE A 254 -12.90 -20.91 3.47
N VAL A 255 -12.64 -19.85 2.69
CA VAL A 255 -11.44 -19.74 1.87
C VAL A 255 -10.23 -19.75 2.81
N GLY A 256 -9.48 -20.85 2.80
CA GLY A 256 -8.28 -20.99 3.61
C GLY A 256 -7.18 -20.03 3.14
N GLY A 257 -6.20 -19.74 4.00
CA GLY A 257 -5.08 -18.83 3.67
C GLY A 257 -4.36 -19.17 2.36
N ARG A 258 -4.31 -20.45 1.99
CA ARG A 258 -3.75 -20.93 0.71
C ARG A 258 -4.57 -20.49 -0.50
N GLU A 259 -5.90 -20.55 -0.43
CA GLU A 259 -6.77 -20.18 -1.53
C GLU A 259 -6.77 -18.67 -1.74
N ARG A 260 -6.71 -17.88 -0.66
CA ARG A 260 -6.49 -16.43 -0.73
C ARG A 260 -5.13 -16.08 -1.36
N ALA A 261 -4.05 -16.77 -0.96
CA ALA A 261 -2.73 -16.59 -1.58
C ALA A 261 -2.73 -16.94 -3.08
N ILE A 262 -3.45 -17.99 -3.50
CA ILE A 262 -3.61 -18.34 -4.92
C ILE A 262 -4.32 -17.22 -5.70
N ILE A 263 -5.36 -16.63 -5.11
CA ILE A 263 -6.07 -15.50 -5.72
C ILE A 263 -5.16 -14.27 -5.81
N GLU A 264 -4.46 -13.91 -4.73
CA GLU A 264 -3.53 -12.78 -4.70
C GLU A 264 -2.39 -12.94 -5.72
N MET A 265 -1.79 -14.13 -5.81
CA MET A 265 -0.78 -14.46 -6.81
C MET A 265 -1.33 -14.36 -8.23
N ARG A 266 -2.54 -14.89 -8.50
CA ARG A 266 -3.20 -14.79 -9.80
C ARG A 266 -3.41 -13.34 -10.20
N LEU A 267 -3.97 -12.52 -9.31
CA LEU A 267 -4.22 -11.11 -9.56
C LEU A 267 -2.91 -10.34 -9.80
N SER A 268 -1.84 -10.68 -9.08
CA SER A 268 -0.51 -10.12 -9.32
C SER A 268 0.03 -10.48 -10.71
N ILE A 269 -0.15 -11.73 -11.16
CA ILE A 269 0.28 -12.17 -12.50
C ILE A 269 -0.53 -11.44 -13.57
N GLU A 270 -1.86 -11.44 -13.46
CA GLU A 270 -2.74 -10.78 -14.42
C GLU A 270 -2.48 -9.27 -14.51
N ASN A 271 -2.18 -8.63 -13.38
CA ASN A 271 -1.81 -7.22 -13.35
C ASN A 271 -0.43 -6.98 -13.98
N THR A 272 0.56 -7.83 -13.74
CA THR A 272 1.87 -7.73 -14.41
C THR A 272 1.71 -7.90 -15.92
N VAL A 273 0.99 -8.92 -16.39
CA VAL A 273 0.74 -9.16 -17.82
C VAL A 273 0.05 -7.96 -18.47
N ARG A 274 -0.95 -7.38 -17.82
CA ARG A 274 -1.69 -6.21 -18.32
C ARG A 274 -0.81 -4.96 -18.45
N ASN A 275 0.14 -4.77 -17.53
CA ASN A 275 0.99 -3.57 -17.48
C ASN A 275 2.35 -3.76 -18.18
N SER A 276 2.75 -4.99 -18.53
CA SER A 276 3.98 -5.29 -19.25
C SER A 276 3.74 -5.41 -20.76
N ASN A 277 3.18 -4.36 -21.37
CA ASN A 277 2.83 -4.27 -22.80
C ASN A 277 4.01 -3.80 -23.69
N GLY A 278 5.25 -3.90 -23.21
CA GLY A 278 6.43 -3.41 -23.93
C GLY A 278 6.65 -1.90 -23.88
N GLN A 279 5.93 -1.17 -23.01
CA GLN A 279 6.13 0.26 -22.81
C GLN A 279 7.57 0.61 -22.39
N LEU A 280 8.09 1.71 -22.96
CA LEU A 280 9.31 2.35 -22.48
C LEU A 280 8.95 3.17 -21.23
N VAL A 281 9.47 2.74 -20.07
CA VAL A 281 9.30 3.46 -18.81
C VAL A 281 10.53 4.33 -18.59
N GLU A 282 10.37 5.65 -18.67
CA GLU A 282 11.39 6.59 -18.20
C GLU A 282 11.49 6.49 -16.68
N ARG A 283 12.65 6.06 -16.20
CA ARG A 283 12.92 5.94 -14.76
C ARG A 283 13.76 7.12 -14.31
N ILE A 284 13.28 7.82 -13.28
CA ILE A 284 14.11 8.77 -12.55
C ILE A 284 15.26 8.00 -11.89
N VAL A 285 16.49 8.28 -12.34
CA VAL A 285 17.70 7.74 -11.75
C VAL A 285 17.93 8.49 -10.44
N LYS A 286 17.98 7.77 -9.32
CA LYS A 286 18.29 8.36 -8.01
C LYS A 286 19.64 9.06 -8.08
N ASP A 287 19.71 10.29 -7.60
CA ASP A 287 20.99 10.97 -7.40
C ASP A 287 21.80 10.20 -6.34
N LYS A 288 23.05 9.88 -6.68
CA LYS A 288 23.95 9.10 -5.83
C LYS A 288 25.24 9.88 -5.70
N GLN A 289 25.42 10.49 -4.54
CA GLN A 289 26.62 11.26 -4.21
C GLN A 289 27.55 10.44 -3.29
N THR A 290 28.81 10.87 -3.24
CA THR A 290 29.84 10.42 -2.31
C THR A 290 30.60 11.65 -1.87
N ASP A 291 30.89 11.77 -0.57
CA ASP A 291 31.77 12.79 -0.01
C ASP A 291 33.25 12.36 -0.02
N LEU A 292 33.50 11.07 -0.34
CA LEU A 292 34.84 10.48 -0.39
C LEU A 292 35.50 10.74 -1.74
N THR A 293 36.77 11.11 -1.70
CA THR A 293 37.67 11.07 -2.87
C THR A 293 37.97 9.63 -3.29
N SER A 294 38.44 9.42 -4.51
CA SER A 294 38.80 8.07 -5.00
C SER A 294 39.80 7.36 -4.07
N THR A 295 40.81 8.08 -3.57
CA THR A 295 41.81 7.52 -2.65
C THR A 295 41.21 7.14 -1.30
N GLU A 296 40.26 7.93 -0.78
CA GLU A 296 39.56 7.60 0.47
C GLU A 296 38.60 6.43 0.30
N LEU A 297 38.01 6.30 -0.90
CA LEU A 297 37.15 5.17 -1.24
C LEU A 297 37.97 3.87 -1.36
N ASP A 298 39.13 3.90 -2.01
CA ASP A 298 40.03 2.74 -2.09
C ASP A 298 40.42 2.26 -0.68
N ARG A 299 40.86 3.18 0.20
CA ARG A 299 41.18 2.86 1.60
C ARG A 299 39.98 2.31 2.36
N LEU A 300 38.78 2.89 2.18
CA LEU A 300 37.57 2.39 2.83
C LEU A 300 37.24 0.96 2.37
N LEU A 301 37.38 0.66 1.09
CA LEU A 301 37.10 -0.68 0.56
C LEU A 301 38.13 -1.70 1.03
N GLU A 302 39.41 -1.34 1.08
CA GLU A 302 40.46 -2.17 1.68
C GLU A 302 40.18 -2.43 3.17
N GLU A 303 39.91 -1.39 3.96
CA GLU A 303 39.54 -1.49 5.38
C GLU A 303 38.35 -2.44 5.59
N LEU A 304 37.31 -2.31 4.76
CA LEU A 304 36.12 -3.18 4.85
C LEU A 304 36.45 -4.63 4.50
N LEU A 305 37.23 -4.87 3.44
CA LEU A 305 37.63 -6.22 3.05
C LEU A 305 38.48 -6.90 4.12
N ASP A 306 39.40 -6.16 4.74
CA ASP A 306 40.25 -6.65 5.83
C ASP A 306 39.43 -6.98 7.08
N VAL A 307 38.56 -6.06 7.53
CA VAL A 307 37.69 -6.28 8.70
C VAL A 307 36.73 -7.44 8.47
N GLN A 308 36.23 -7.61 7.24
CA GLN A 308 35.34 -8.71 6.88
C GLN A 308 36.09 -10.04 6.61
N GLY A 309 37.43 -10.04 6.61
CA GLY A 309 38.24 -11.21 6.31
C GLY A 309 37.99 -11.76 4.90
N ASN A 310 37.85 -10.88 3.91
CA ASN A 310 37.54 -11.20 2.51
C ASN A 310 36.25 -12.02 2.33
N ARG A 311 35.24 -11.76 3.17
CA ARG A 311 33.93 -12.40 3.12
C ARG A 311 32.82 -11.39 2.90
N CYS A 312 31.72 -11.86 2.32
CA CYS A 312 30.50 -11.07 2.15
C CYS A 312 29.92 -10.66 3.51
N ALA A 313 29.69 -9.36 3.72
CA ALA A 313 29.19 -8.82 4.99
C ALA A 313 27.83 -9.41 5.44
N LEU A 314 26.96 -9.77 4.49
CA LEU A 314 25.61 -10.27 4.78
C LEU A 314 25.54 -11.78 4.96
N THR A 315 26.48 -12.53 4.40
CA THR A 315 26.40 -13.99 4.36
C THR A 315 27.60 -14.71 4.96
N GLY A 316 28.75 -14.06 5.07
CA GLY A 316 30.01 -14.69 5.47
C GLY A 316 30.63 -15.60 4.39
N ILE A 317 30.03 -15.68 3.20
CA ILE A 317 30.60 -16.45 2.08
C ILE A 317 31.91 -15.79 1.64
N ALA A 318 32.94 -16.59 1.35
CA ALA A 318 34.22 -16.10 0.84
C ALA A 318 34.03 -15.42 -0.51
N LEU A 319 34.62 -14.24 -0.68
CA LEU A 319 34.57 -13.49 -1.92
C LEU A 319 35.63 -14.02 -2.89
N ASP A 320 35.29 -14.02 -4.18
CA ASP A 320 36.19 -14.46 -5.23
C ASP A 320 36.81 -13.24 -5.93
N PHE A 321 38.14 -13.18 -5.91
CA PHE A 321 38.94 -12.09 -6.50
C PHE A 321 39.66 -12.52 -7.78
N THR A 322 39.49 -13.79 -8.19
CA THR A 322 40.16 -14.33 -9.37
C THR A 322 39.45 -13.87 -10.64
N LYS A 323 40.20 -13.61 -11.72
CA LYS A 323 39.62 -13.10 -12.97
C LYS A 323 38.68 -14.09 -13.67
N ASP A 324 38.93 -15.38 -13.47
CA ASP A 324 38.17 -16.50 -14.08
C ASP A 324 37.29 -17.24 -13.06
N GLY A 325 37.10 -16.64 -11.88
CA GLY A 325 36.32 -17.20 -10.79
C GLY A 325 34.80 -17.14 -11.00
N ASP A 326 34.06 -17.52 -9.98
CA ASP A 326 32.60 -17.41 -10.03
C ASP A 326 32.18 -15.94 -9.92
N ARG A 327 31.72 -15.37 -11.04
CA ARG A 327 31.24 -13.98 -11.14
C ARG A 327 30.12 -13.65 -10.15
N ALA A 328 29.37 -14.65 -9.68
CA ALA A 328 28.36 -14.45 -8.64
C ALA A 328 29.01 -14.07 -7.30
N LEU A 329 30.18 -14.62 -7.00
CA LEU A 329 30.95 -14.45 -5.76
C LEU A 329 31.91 -13.26 -5.79
N TYR A 330 32.01 -12.55 -6.90
CA TYR A 330 32.85 -11.35 -6.99
C TYR A 330 32.42 -10.29 -5.97
N PRO A 331 33.38 -9.54 -5.38
CA PRO A 331 33.06 -8.44 -4.48
C PRO A 331 32.23 -7.37 -5.19
N SER A 332 31.25 -6.83 -4.48
CA SER A 332 30.37 -5.77 -4.96
C SER A 332 30.04 -4.82 -3.81
N CYS A 333 30.04 -3.52 -4.09
CA CYS A 333 29.67 -2.51 -3.10
C CYS A 333 28.15 -2.42 -2.98
N ASP A 334 27.65 -2.62 -1.76
CA ASP A 334 26.26 -2.42 -1.39
C ASP A 334 26.14 -1.25 -0.40
N ARG A 335 24.98 -0.57 -0.45
CA ARG A 335 24.63 0.44 0.54
C ARG A 335 23.75 -0.20 1.60
N ILE A 336 24.15 -0.08 2.86
CA ILE A 336 23.38 -0.61 4.00
C ILE A 336 21.97 0.00 3.95
N ASP A 337 21.89 1.33 3.97
CA ASP A 337 20.70 2.06 3.56
C ASP A 337 20.72 2.35 2.04
N SER A 338 19.83 1.67 1.31
CA SER A 338 19.66 1.82 -0.14
C SER A 338 19.02 3.15 -0.57
N ALA A 339 18.44 3.91 0.36
CA ALA A 339 17.96 5.26 0.14
C ALA A 339 19.06 6.33 0.29
N GLY A 340 20.12 6.04 1.06
CA GLY A 340 21.25 6.95 1.30
C GLY A 340 22.34 6.97 0.21
N HIS A 341 23.41 7.72 0.50
CA HIS A 341 24.57 7.97 -0.36
C HIS A 341 25.73 6.99 -0.09
N TYR A 342 26.76 6.98 -0.95
CA TYR A 342 27.98 6.20 -0.75
C TYR A 342 28.92 6.97 0.18
N VAL A 343 28.65 6.90 1.48
CA VAL A 343 29.43 7.59 2.52
C VAL A 343 29.98 6.59 3.52
N ARG A 344 31.02 6.99 4.26
CA ARG A 344 31.58 6.15 5.32
C ARG A 344 30.48 5.77 6.34
N GLY A 345 30.41 4.49 6.68
CA GLY A 345 29.36 3.95 7.57
C GLY A 345 28.08 3.49 6.88
N ASN A 346 27.86 3.83 5.60
CA ASN A 346 26.72 3.33 4.81
C ASN A 346 27.12 2.37 3.68
N VAL A 347 28.41 2.01 3.58
CA VAL A 347 28.95 1.11 2.55
C VAL A 347 29.41 -0.19 3.19
N GLN A 348 29.11 -1.30 2.52
CA GLN A 348 29.59 -2.64 2.87
C GLN A 348 29.98 -3.43 1.62
N VAL A 349 30.87 -4.41 1.76
CA VAL A 349 31.25 -5.28 0.64
C VAL A 349 30.52 -6.61 0.73
N VAL A 350 29.80 -6.96 -0.33
CA VAL A 350 29.00 -8.20 -0.42
C VAL A 350 29.33 -8.96 -1.70
N ALA A 351 28.93 -10.24 -1.76
CA ALA A 351 28.99 -10.98 -3.03
C ALA A 351 28.01 -10.38 -4.04
N ARG A 352 28.36 -10.36 -5.32
CA ARG A 352 27.56 -9.75 -6.39
C ARG A 352 26.13 -10.31 -6.46
N PHE A 353 25.95 -11.61 -6.31
CA PHE A 353 24.62 -12.21 -6.31
C PHE A 353 23.78 -11.78 -5.11
N ILE A 354 24.42 -11.55 -3.96
CA ILE A 354 23.76 -11.07 -2.75
C ILE A 354 23.34 -9.61 -2.89
N ASN A 355 24.19 -8.76 -3.50
CA ASN A 355 23.80 -7.38 -3.83
C ASN A 355 22.56 -7.36 -4.74
N PHE A 356 22.53 -8.25 -5.73
CA PHE A 356 21.39 -8.42 -6.63
C PHE A 356 20.11 -8.87 -5.88
N TRP A 357 20.23 -9.83 -4.96
CA TRP A 357 19.09 -10.32 -4.17
C TRP A 357 18.55 -9.29 -3.19
N LYS A 358 19.43 -8.56 -2.50
CA LYS A 358 19.02 -7.49 -1.58
C LYS A 358 18.32 -6.37 -2.36
N GLY A 359 18.89 -5.94 -3.47
CA GLY A 359 18.33 -4.86 -4.28
C GLY A 359 18.08 -3.60 -3.44
N PRO A 360 16.89 -2.97 -3.51
CA PRO A 360 16.56 -1.79 -2.70
C PRO A 360 16.00 -2.14 -1.30
N SER A 361 15.96 -3.42 -0.93
CA SER A 361 15.35 -3.88 0.31
C SER A 361 16.14 -3.40 1.53
N ASP A 362 15.44 -3.32 2.67
CA ASP A 362 16.06 -3.04 3.96
C ASP A 362 17.10 -4.10 4.32
N ASN A 363 18.22 -3.67 4.90
CA ASN A 363 19.36 -4.53 5.17
C ASN A 363 19.08 -5.59 6.24
N GLU A 364 18.42 -5.21 7.33
CA GLU A 364 18.17 -6.10 8.46
C GLU A 364 17.02 -7.07 8.14
N GLU A 365 15.99 -6.58 7.45
CA GLU A 365 14.93 -7.45 6.94
C GLU A 365 15.47 -8.48 5.94
N PHE A 366 16.39 -8.07 5.06
CA PHE A 366 17.04 -9.01 4.14
C PHE A 366 17.86 -10.08 4.89
N LYS A 367 18.63 -9.70 5.91
CA LYS A 367 19.34 -10.66 6.77
C LYS A 367 18.37 -11.63 7.46
N ARG A 368 17.26 -11.14 8.00
CA ARG A 368 16.22 -11.96 8.63
C ARG A 368 15.65 -13.00 7.66
N LEU A 369 15.31 -12.58 6.44
CA LEU A 369 14.80 -13.49 5.40
C LEU A 369 15.87 -14.51 4.96
N LEU A 370 17.13 -14.11 4.87
CA LEU A 370 18.24 -14.99 4.53
C LEU A 370 18.45 -16.09 5.60
N MET A 371 18.25 -15.76 6.89
CA MET A 371 18.32 -16.74 7.96
C MET A 371 17.24 -17.82 7.83
N LEU A 372 16.01 -17.45 7.46
CA LEU A 372 14.95 -18.43 7.20
C LEU A 372 15.32 -19.41 6.07
N VAL A 373 15.99 -18.93 5.03
CA VAL A 373 16.48 -19.78 3.93
C VAL A 373 17.55 -20.77 4.41
N ARG A 374 18.42 -20.36 5.35
CA ARG A 374 19.46 -21.22 5.93
C ARG A 374 18.88 -22.28 6.86
N GLU A 375 17.92 -21.90 7.70
CA GLU A 375 17.25 -22.77 8.65
C GLU A 375 16.31 -23.79 7.97
N GLY A 376 15.65 -23.38 6.89
CA GLY A 376 14.82 -24.29 6.08
C GLY A 376 15.60 -25.44 5.41
N ASN A 377 16.93 -25.35 5.34
CA ASN A 377 17.79 -26.41 4.81
C ASN A 377 18.32 -27.38 5.89
N SER A 378 18.16 -27.06 7.18
CA SER A 378 18.64 -27.90 8.30
C SER A 378 17.71 -29.05 8.69
N ASP A 379 16.44 -29.05 8.28
CA ASP A 379 15.46 -30.11 8.59
C ASP A 379 15.54 -31.33 7.66
N GLY A 380 16.55 -31.41 6.78
CA GLY A 380 16.64 -32.43 5.72
C GLY A 380 17.71 -33.52 5.87
N SER A 381 18.50 -33.59 6.96
CA SER A 381 19.57 -34.60 7.05
C SER A 381 19.85 -35.09 8.47
N ALA A 382 18.99 -35.96 9.00
CA ALA A 382 19.36 -36.86 10.08
C ALA A 382 18.44 -38.09 10.15
N GLU A 383 18.73 -39.12 9.36
CA GLU A 383 18.57 -40.50 9.83
C GLU A 383 19.78 -41.33 9.37
N PRO A 384 20.58 -41.89 10.30
CA PRO A 384 21.46 -43.00 9.98
C PRO A 384 20.61 -44.27 9.98
N VAL A 385 20.43 -44.88 8.82
CA VAL A 385 19.89 -46.24 8.73
C VAL A 385 20.87 -47.18 9.42
N ARG A 386 20.50 -47.62 10.62
CA ARG A 386 21.00 -48.87 11.19
C ARG A 386 20.33 -50.01 10.44
N HIS A 387 21.10 -50.86 9.78
CA HIS A 387 21.09 -52.31 9.99
C HIS A 387 22.34 -52.93 9.37
#